data_AF-A0A843HSC4-F1
#
_entry.id   AF-A0A843HSC4-F1
#
_cell.length_a   1.000
_cell.length_b   1.000
_cell.length_c   1.000
_cell.angle_alpha   90.00
_cell.angle_beta   90.00
_cell.angle_gamma   90.00
#
_symmetry.space_group_name_H-M   'P 1'
#
loop_
_entity.id
_entity.type
_entity.pdbx_description
1 polymer ?
#
loop_
_entity_poly.entity_id
_entity_poly.type
_entity_poly.pdbx_seq_one_letter_code
_entity_poly.pdbx_strand_id
1 'polypeptide(L)'
;MYLIYYYKDKSRIINDLSVCLGKVREFTSNLSEFKEINEKLISIDLYTSLNDKLVISSNTLSEFLNRLNSALHNVRVALLELFQQLSLSSLGVELNVIETVETIFSKEEPYCAKVEELYSYKDPLLAAIQISEKKDALISLKQLIEDLDLINKLKENTCVDLKEFGIDPEFYAYVKDLVSKSISVELFENGSLCITSRA
;
A
#
# COMPACT_ATOMS: atom_id res chain seq x y z
N MET A 1 -8.69 25.11 -13.01
CA MET A 1 -9.97 24.38 -13.16
C MET A 1 -9.88 23.54 -14.44
N TYR A 2 -9.19 22.40 -14.38
CA TYR A 2 -8.99 21.49 -15.52
C TYR A 2 -10.17 20.50 -15.57
N LEU A 3 -11.34 21.03 -15.93
CA LEU A 3 -12.55 20.23 -16.14
C LEU A 3 -12.45 19.51 -17.48
N ILE A 4 -12.56 18.18 -17.45
CA ILE A 4 -13.20 17.32 -18.45
C ILE A 4 -13.51 18.06 -19.76
N TYR A 5 -12.58 18.09 -20.73
CA TYR A 5 -12.84 18.72 -22.04
C TYR A 5 -12.96 17.69 -23.17
N TYR A 6 -13.84 18.03 -24.12
CA TYR A 6 -14.11 17.41 -25.43
C TYR A 6 -15.20 16.34 -25.57
N TYR A 7 -16.36 16.53 -24.95
CA TYR A 7 -17.54 15.75 -25.32
C TYR A 7 -18.74 16.64 -25.69
N LYS A 8 -19.14 16.56 -26.96
CA LYS A 8 -20.45 17.05 -27.44
C LYS A 8 -21.61 16.17 -26.93
N ASP A 9 -21.31 14.99 -26.39
CA ASP A 9 -22.25 13.99 -25.91
C ASP A 9 -22.22 13.90 -24.38
N LYS A 10 -23.31 14.35 -23.75
CA LYS A 10 -23.48 14.30 -22.28
C LYS A 10 -23.46 12.89 -21.74
N SER A 11 -23.95 11.91 -22.49
CA SER A 11 -24.00 10.50 -22.06
C SER A 11 -22.60 9.92 -21.91
N ARG A 12 -21.68 10.31 -22.79
CA ARG A 12 -20.28 9.89 -22.73
C ARG A 12 -19.54 10.48 -21.54
N ILE A 13 -19.77 11.77 -21.24
CA ILE A 13 -19.21 12.42 -20.03
C ILE A 13 -19.65 11.69 -18.76
N ILE A 14 -20.96 11.40 -18.66
CA ILE A 14 -21.53 10.72 -17.48
C ILE A 14 -20.90 9.34 -17.32
N ASN A 15 -20.75 8.58 -18.41
CA ASN A 15 -20.16 7.25 -18.37
C ASN A 15 -18.68 7.29 -17.91
N ASP A 16 -17.86 8.10 -18.56
CA ASP A 16 -16.42 8.21 -18.25
C ASP A 16 -16.20 8.67 -16.80
N LEU A 17 -16.99 9.66 -16.35
CA LEU A 17 -16.93 10.14 -14.98
C LEU A 17 -17.43 9.09 -13.98
N SER A 18 -18.50 8.35 -14.29
CA SER A 18 -19.01 7.28 -13.43
C SER A 18 -17.97 6.18 -13.23
N VAL A 19 -17.25 5.78 -14.29
CA VAL A 19 -16.18 4.78 -14.22
C VAL A 19 -15.05 5.29 -13.33
N CYS A 20 -14.61 6.53 -13.57
CA CYS A 20 -13.56 7.19 -12.80
C CYS A 20 -13.90 7.28 -11.29
N LEU A 21 -15.10 7.76 -10.94
CA LEU A 21 -15.56 7.83 -9.55
C LEU A 21 -15.71 6.42 -8.93
N GLY A 22 -16.12 5.43 -9.72
CA GLY A 22 -16.17 4.03 -9.31
C GLY A 22 -14.81 3.49 -8.89
N LYS A 23 -13.76 3.80 -9.66
CA LYS A 23 -12.37 3.41 -9.34
C LYS A 23 -11.88 4.06 -8.04
N VAL A 24 -12.14 5.35 -7.84
CA VAL A 24 -11.79 6.01 -6.57
C VAL A 24 -12.54 5.38 -5.40
N ARG A 25 -13.82 5.08 -5.57
CA ARG A 25 -14.63 4.44 -4.53
C ARG A 25 -14.07 3.09 -4.12
N GLU A 26 -13.68 2.28 -5.10
CA GLU A 26 -13.08 0.97 -4.83
C GLU A 26 -11.68 1.07 -4.20
N PHE A 27 -10.88 2.04 -4.63
CA PHE A 27 -9.56 2.29 -4.04
C PHE A 27 -9.68 2.71 -2.56
N THR A 28 -10.68 3.53 -2.25
CA THR A 28 -10.88 4.12 -0.91
C THR A 28 -11.71 3.25 0.04
N SER A 29 -12.33 2.17 -0.43
CA SER A 29 -13.30 1.40 0.38
C SER A 29 -12.69 0.76 1.63
N ASN A 30 -11.39 0.43 1.59
CA ASN A 30 -10.69 -0.27 2.65
C ASN A 30 -9.69 0.62 3.40
N LEU A 31 -9.65 1.92 3.10
CA LEU A 31 -8.72 2.87 3.70
C LEU A 31 -9.49 3.83 4.61
N SER A 32 -9.27 3.69 5.92
CA SER A 32 -9.97 4.46 6.96
C SER A 32 -9.83 5.98 6.77
N GLU A 33 -8.64 6.44 6.33
CA GLU A 33 -8.31 7.84 6.03
C GLU A 33 -9.20 8.44 4.92
N PHE A 34 -9.80 7.61 4.07
CA PHE A 34 -10.58 8.04 2.91
C PHE A 34 -12.09 7.88 3.09
N LYS A 35 -12.56 7.56 4.30
CA LYS A 35 -13.99 7.36 4.59
C LYS A 35 -14.88 8.52 4.14
N GLU A 36 -14.48 9.76 4.42
CA GLU A 36 -15.21 10.97 4.03
C GLU A 36 -15.33 11.13 2.50
N ILE A 37 -14.27 10.77 1.77
CA ILE A 37 -14.26 10.80 0.30
C ILE A 37 -15.22 9.75 -0.25
N ASN A 38 -15.21 8.54 0.30
CA ASN A 38 -16.12 7.47 -0.09
C ASN A 38 -17.59 7.87 0.14
N GLU A 39 -17.91 8.50 1.28
CA GLU A 39 -19.25 9.04 1.57
C GLU A 39 -19.67 10.11 0.55
N LYS A 40 -18.77 11.04 0.19
CA LYS A 40 -19.02 12.04 -0.86
C LYS A 40 -19.32 11.36 -2.20
N LEU A 41 -18.52 10.37 -2.61
CA LEU A 41 -18.68 9.66 -3.88
C LEU A 41 -20.05 8.95 -4.00
N ILE A 42 -20.54 8.35 -2.91
CA ILE A 42 -21.86 7.68 -2.88
C ILE A 42 -23.01 8.68 -3.18
N SER A 43 -22.85 9.95 -2.82
CA SER A 43 -23.87 10.99 -2.99
C SER A 43 -23.92 11.63 -4.39
N ILE A 44 -22.97 11.30 -5.26
CA ILE A 44 -22.87 11.87 -6.61
C ILE A 44 -23.79 11.08 -7.57
N ASP A 45 -25.03 11.55 -7.71
CA ASP A 45 -25.89 11.18 -8.83
C ASP A 45 -25.65 12.09 -10.04
N LEU A 46 -25.01 11.55 -11.08
CA LEU A 46 -24.64 12.30 -12.30
C LEU A 46 -25.84 12.60 -13.24
N TYR A 47 -26.99 11.97 -13.03
CA TYR A 47 -28.16 12.13 -13.90
C TYR A 47 -29.04 13.33 -13.54
N THR A 48 -28.79 13.96 -12.37
CA THR A 48 -29.50 15.15 -11.90
C THR A 48 -28.55 16.36 -11.80
N SER A 49 -28.85 17.45 -12.52
CA SER A 49 -28.04 18.69 -12.58
C SER A 49 -26.55 18.45 -12.92
N LEU A 50 -26.28 17.98 -14.14
CA LEU A 50 -24.94 17.59 -14.58
C LEU A 50 -23.85 18.63 -14.26
N ASN A 51 -24.10 19.93 -14.49
CA ASN A 51 -23.09 20.96 -14.26
C ASN A 51 -22.63 21.06 -12.79
N ASP A 52 -23.57 21.06 -11.84
CA ASP A 52 -23.22 21.10 -10.41
C ASP A 52 -22.48 19.84 -9.99
N LYS A 53 -22.90 18.68 -10.52
CA LYS A 53 -22.27 17.40 -10.24
C LYS A 53 -20.88 17.26 -10.84
N LEU A 54 -20.60 17.89 -11.99
CA LEU A 54 -19.25 17.97 -12.55
C LEU A 54 -18.31 18.75 -11.61
N VAL A 55 -18.79 19.86 -11.03
CA VAL A 55 -18.00 20.65 -10.06
C VAL A 55 -17.74 19.84 -8.79
N ILE A 56 -18.78 19.21 -8.22
CA ILE A 56 -18.64 18.35 -7.04
C ILE A 56 -17.65 17.22 -7.31
N SER A 57 -17.81 16.52 -8.44
CA SER A 57 -16.91 15.42 -8.83
C SER A 57 -15.48 15.90 -9.00
N SER A 58 -15.26 17.04 -9.66
CA SER A 58 -13.94 17.64 -9.81
C SER A 58 -13.30 17.96 -8.45
N ASN A 59 -14.07 18.51 -7.51
CA ASN A 59 -13.58 18.81 -6.17
C ASN A 59 -13.24 17.54 -5.39
N THR A 60 -14.11 16.52 -5.44
CA THR A 60 -13.87 15.23 -4.78
C THR A 60 -12.66 14.50 -5.37
N LEU A 61 -12.49 14.51 -6.69
CA LEU A 61 -11.31 13.91 -7.34
C LEU A 61 -10.03 14.67 -6.99
N SER A 62 -10.06 16.00 -6.98
CA SER A 62 -8.91 16.81 -6.55
C SER A 62 -8.57 16.54 -5.08
N GLU A 63 -9.56 16.44 -4.21
CA GLU A 63 -9.37 16.14 -2.79
C GLU A 63 -8.76 14.75 -2.60
N PHE A 64 -9.29 13.75 -3.31
CA PHE A 64 -8.73 12.39 -3.31
C PHE A 64 -7.26 12.37 -3.71
N LEU A 65 -6.92 12.99 -4.85
CA LEU A 65 -5.54 12.99 -5.35
C LEU A 65 -4.60 13.73 -4.40
N ASN A 66 -5.03 14.85 -3.82
CA ASN A 66 -4.20 15.60 -2.87
C ASN A 66 -3.96 14.82 -1.58
N ARG A 67 -5.01 14.20 -1.02
CA ARG A 67 -4.89 13.37 0.19
C ARG A 67 -4.04 12.14 -0.07
N LEU A 68 -4.25 11.46 -1.20
CA LEU A 68 -3.44 10.31 -1.60
C LEU A 68 -1.97 10.69 -1.75
N ASN A 69 -1.64 11.78 -2.45
CA ASN A 69 -0.26 12.24 -2.58
C ASN A 69 0.40 12.51 -1.22
N SER A 70 -0.36 13.09 -0.28
CA SER A 70 0.12 13.36 1.09
C SER A 70 0.34 12.07 1.88
N ALA A 71 -0.60 11.12 1.79
CA ALA A 71 -0.50 9.82 2.43
C ALA A 71 0.69 9.01 1.87
N LEU A 72 0.88 9.02 0.55
CA LEU A 72 2.00 8.33 -0.10
C LEU A 72 3.36 8.86 0.34
N HIS A 73 3.48 10.17 0.60
CA HIS A 73 4.70 10.72 1.16
C HIS A 73 5.01 10.11 2.53
N ASN A 74 4.00 9.99 3.42
CA ASN A 74 4.17 9.38 4.74
C ASN A 74 4.50 7.88 4.62
N VAL A 75 3.82 7.17 3.71
CA VAL A 75 4.10 5.76 3.40
C VAL A 75 5.54 5.61 2.94
N ARG A 76 6.01 6.45 2.01
CA ARG A 76 7.40 6.44 1.51
C ARG A 76 8.40 6.61 2.64
N VAL A 77 8.19 7.59 3.51
CA VAL A 77 9.06 7.84 4.68
C VAL A 77 9.11 6.61 5.58
N ALA A 78 7.96 6.03 5.91
CA ALA A 78 7.88 4.83 6.74
C ALA A 78 8.60 3.62 6.09
N LEU A 79 8.41 3.39 4.79
CA LEU A 79 9.08 2.30 4.07
C LEU A 79 10.59 2.53 3.95
N LEU A 80 11.05 3.78 3.76
CA LEU A 80 12.47 4.12 3.75
C LEU A 80 13.11 3.88 5.13
N GLU A 81 12.44 4.25 6.21
CA GLU A 81 12.89 3.94 7.57
C GLU A 81 13.02 2.43 7.80
N LEU A 82 12.01 1.65 7.40
CA LEU A 82 12.07 0.19 7.47
C LEU A 82 13.19 -0.37 6.59
N PHE A 83 13.39 0.16 5.39
CA PHE A 83 14.46 -0.27 4.50
C PHE A 83 15.85 0.03 5.08
N GLN A 84 16.03 1.19 5.71
CA GLN A 84 17.29 1.54 6.37
C GLN A 84 17.57 0.68 7.60
N GLN A 85 16.56 0.40 8.42
CA GLN A 85 16.75 -0.31 9.69
C GLN A 85 16.74 -1.84 9.53
N LEU A 86 15.91 -2.34 8.62
CA LEU A 86 15.63 -3.76 8.46
C LEU A 86 16.17 -4.31 7.15
N SER A 87 16.37 -3.47 6.12
CA SER A 87 16.80 -3.83 4.75
C SER A 87 16.04 -5.03 4.16
N LEU A 88 14.75 -5.11 4.41
CA LEU A 88 13.91 -6.21 3.93
C LEU A 88 13.88 -6.20 2.39
N SER A 89 14.06 -7.37 1.79
CA SER A 89 14.13 -7.52 0.33
C SER A 89 12.80 -7.21 -0.35
N SER A 90 11.69 -7.48 0.34
CA SER A 90 10.34 -7.16 -0.13
C SER A 90 10.19 -5.66 -0.40
N LEU A 91 10.62 -4.81 0.55
CA LEU A 91 10.40 -3.35 0.56
C LEU A 91 10.92 -2.61 -0.67
N GLY A 92 11.89 -3.16 -1.40
CA GLY A 92 12.41 -2.55 -2.62
C GLY A 92 11.34 -2.44 -3.71
N VAL A 93 10.44 -3.42 -3.79
CA VAL A 93 9.34 -3.41 -4.77
C VAL A 93 8.32 -2.34 -4.41
N GLU A 94 7.89 -2.27 -3.14
CA GLU A 94 6.91 -1.28 -2.71
C GLU A 94 7.45 0.15 -2.81
N LEU A 95 8.73 0.38 -2.46
CA LEU A 95 9.35 1.70 -2.64
C LEU A 95 9.34 2.15 -4.11
N ASN A 96 9.68 1.27 -5.04
CA ASN A 96 9.65 1.58 -6.47
C ASN A 96 8.23 1.86 -6.99
N VAL A 97 7.21 1.17 -6.45
CA VAL A 97 5.81 1.45 -6.77
C VAL A 97 5.40 2.83 -6.28
N ILE A 98 5.75 3.20 -5.05
CA ILE A 98 5.46 4.52 -4.51
C ILE A 98 6.13 5.62 -5.35
N GLU A 99 7.41 5.45 -5.70
CA GLU A 99 8.13 6.40 -6.56
C GLU A 99 7.47 6.56 -7.92
N THR A 100 7.09 5.45 -8.56
CA THR A 100 6.38 5.45 -9.84
C THR A 100 5.07 6.22 -9.73
N VAL A 101 4.30 5.96 -8.67
CA VAL A 101 3.00 6.58 -8.44
C VAL A 101 3.12 8.08 -8.11
N GLU A 102 4.14 8.49 -7.35
CA GLU A 102 4.43 9.90 -7.09
C GLU A 102 4.63 10.70 -8.39
N THR A 103 5.21 10.08 -9.43
CA THR A 103 5.37 10.75 -10.74
C THR A 103 4.02 11.09 -11.40
N ILE A 104 2.96 10.30 -11.16
CA ILE A 104 1.62 10.53 -11.75
C ILE A 104 1.06 11.87 -11.28
N PHE A 105 1.30 12.24 -10.02
CA PHE A 105 0.81 13.51 -9.47
C PHE A 105 1.42 14.73 -10.17
N SER A 106 2.65 14.61 -10.67
CA SER A 106 3.37 15.68 -11.38
C SER A 106 2.90 15.92 -12.82
N LYS A 107 2.16 14.97 -13.42
CA LYS A 107 1.71 15.08 -14.81
C LYS A 107 0.62 16.14 -14.98
N GLU A 108 0.66 16.91 -16.06
CA GLU A 108 -0.42 17.83 -16.43
C GLU A 108 -1.55 17.09 -17.17
N GLU A 109 -2.32 16.29 -16.43
CA GLU A 109 -3.38 15.45 -16.98
C GLU A 109 -4.72 15.65 -16.25
N PRO A 110 -5.87 15.39 -16.92
CA PRO A 110 -7.17 15.38 -16.27
C PRO A 110 -7.22 14.39 -15.10
N TYR A 111 -7.98 14.72 -14.05
CA TYR A 111 -8.05 13.88 -12.85
C TYR A 111 -8.41 12.43 -13.13
N CYS A 112 -9.34 12.16 -14.06
CA CYS A 112 -9.71 10.79 -14.38
C CYS A 112 -8.63 9.99 -15.12
N ALA A 113 -7.75 10.66 -15.88
CA ALA A 113 -6.58 9.99 -16.46
C ALA A 113 -5.57 9.61 -15.37
N LYS A 114 -5.32 10.51 -14.41
CA LYS A 114 -4.48 10.20 -13.23
C LYS A 114 -5.05 9.05 -12.42
N VAL A 115 -6.37 9.06 -12.16
CA VAL A 115 -7.05 7.97 -11.43
C VAL A 115 -6.94 6.65 -12.17
N GLU A 116 -7.08 6.65 -13.50
CA GLU A 116 -6.91 5.46 -14.32
C GLU A 116 -5.52 4.84 -14.14
N GLU A 117 -4.48 5.67 -14.23
CA GLU A 117 -3.11 5.23 -14.08
C GLU A 117 -2.83 4.76 -12.64
N LEU A 118 -3.26 5.51 -11.63
CA LEU A 118 -3.14 5.13 -10.22
C LEU A 118 -3.80 3.78 -9.93
N TYR A 119 -4.98 3.55 -10.50
CA TYR A 119 -5.74 2.34 -10.28
C TYR A 119 -5.05 1.09 -10.86
N SER A 120 -4.19 1.24 -11.88
CA SER A 120 -3.35 0.13 -12.37
C SER A 120 -2.31 -0.34 -11.35
N TYR A 121 -1.99 0.48 -10.35
CA TYR A 121 -1.10 0.16 -9.23
C TYR A 121 -1.86 -0.09 -7.92
N LYS A 122 -3.18 -0.29 -7.96
CA LYS A 122 -4.02 -0.41 -6.75
C LYS A 122 -3.49 -1.45 -5.76
N ASP A 123 -3.31 -2.69 -6.19
CA ASP A 123 -2.91 -3.77 -5.29
C ASP A 123 -1.52 -3.56 -4.66
N PRO A 124 -0.45 -3.22 -5.41
CA PRO A 124 0.84 -2.96 -4.80
C PRO A 124 0.86 -1.69 -3.95
N LEU A 125 0.06 -0.66 -4.27
CA LEU A 125 -0.11 0.51 -3.40
C LEU A 125 -0.77 0.14 -2.07
N LEU A 126 -1.82 -0.67 -2.10
CA LEU A 126 -2.48 -1.13 -0.87
C LEU A 126 -1.53 -1.99 -0.02
N ALA A 127 -0.71 -2.83 -0.64
CA ALA A 127 0.32 -3.58 0.06
C ALA A 127 1.36 -2.65 0.72
N ALA A 128 1.85 -1.64 -0.01
CA ALA A 128 2.77 -0.64 0.52
C ALA A 128 2.20 0.13 1.73
N ILE A 129 0.92 0.53 1.64
CA ILE A 129 0.19 1.19 2.74
C ILE A 129 0.12 0.26 3.95
N GLN A 130 -0.33 -0.99 3.78
CA GLN A 130 -0.46 -1.96 4.87
C GLN A 130 0.87 -2.26 5.57
N ILE A 131 1.97 -2.32 4.81
CA ILE A 131 3.30 -2.52 5.40
C ILE A 131 3.70 -1.29 6.23
N SER A 132 3.44 -0.08 5.72
CA SER A 132 3.75 1.15 6.44
C SER A 132 2.98 1.30 7.76
N GLU A 133 1.73 0.83 7.81
CA GLU A 133 0.92 0.81 9.02
C GLU A 133 1.49 -0.15 10.08
N LYS A 134 2.24 -1.17 9.66
CA LYS A 134 2.91 -2.14 10.54
C LYS A 134 4.34 -1.74 10.93
N LYS A 135 4.77 -0.51 10.64
CA LYS A 135 6.15 -0.05 10.86
C LYS A 135 6.68 -0.36 12.26
N ASP A 136 5.98 0.10 13.30
CA ASP A 136 6.46 -0.02 14.68
C ASP A 136 6.49 -1.48 15.15
N ALA A 137 5.56 -2.31 14.67
CA ALA A 137 5.55 -3.75 14.92
C ALA A 137 6.74 -4.45 14.25
N LEU A 138 7.08 -4.08 13.01
CA LEU A 138 8.24 -4.63 12.29
C LEU A 138 9.58 -4.22 12.93
N ILE A 139 9.69 -2.99 13.40
CA ILE A 139 10.88 -2.54 14.16
C ILE A 139 11.00 -3.33 15.47
N SER A 140 9.89 -3.49 16.18
CA SER A 140 9.83 -4.27 17.43
C SER A 140 10.14 -5.75 17.20
N LEU A 141 9.73 -6.32 16.05
CA LEU A 141 10.04 -7.69 15.66
C LEU A 141 11.54 -7.92 15.52
N LYS A 142 12.28 -6.97 14.94
CA LYS A 142 13.74 -7.04 14.87
C LYS A 142 14.37 -7.13 16.26
N GLN A 143 13.95 -6.24 17.16
CA GLN A 143 14.42 -6.24 18.54
C GLN A 143 14.09 -7.57 19.24
N LEU A 144 12.88 -8.10 19.03
CA LEU A 144 12.46 -9.38 19.59
C LEU A 144 13.33 -10.54 19.08
N ILE A 145 13.66 -10.59 17.79
CA ILE A 145 14.56 -11.62 17.22
C ILE A 145 15.94 -11.57 17.88
N GLU A 146 16.46 -10.37 18.13
CA GLU A 146 17.74 -10.14 18.80
C GLU A 146 17.68 -10.55 20.28
N ASP A 147 16.65 -10.10 21.01
CA ASP A 147 16.46 -10.38 22.45
C ASP A 147 16.24 -11.88 22.73
N LEU A 148 15.53 -12.58 21.83
CA LEU A 148 15.29 -14.02 21.94
C LEU A 148 16.50 -14.88 21.57
N ASP A 149 17.55 -14.25 21.03
CA ASP A 149 18.72 -14.89 20.45
C ASP A 149 18.34 -15.99 19.44
N LEU A 150 17.37 -15.65 18.57
CA LEU A 150 16.73 -16.63 17.68
C LEU A 150 17.75 -17.32 16.76
N ILE A 151 18.80 -16.60 16.34
CA ILE A 151 19.86 -17.14 15.49
C ILE A 151 20.65 -18.23 16.22
N ASN A 152 21.01 -18.04 17.49
CA ASN A 152 21.73 -19.08 18.22
C ASN A 152 20.81 -20.25 18.56
N LYS A 153 19.54 -20.00 18.88
CA LYS A 153 18.55 -21.08 19.05
C LYS A 153 18.37 -21.92 17.79
N LEU A 154 18.36 -21.28 16.62
CA LEU A 154 18.38 -21.98 15.33
C LEU A 154 19.65 -22.81 15.12
N LYS A 155 20.82 -22.29 15.50
CA LYS A 155 22.09 -23.04 15.40
C LYS A 155 22.12 -24.25 16.34
N GLU A 156 21.51 -24.15 17.52
CA GLU A 156 21.42 -25.23 18.50
C GLU A 156 20.41 -26.30 18.10
N ASN A 157 19.22 -25.89 17.65
CA ASN A 157 18.08 -26.79 17.45
C ASN A 157 17.82 -27.13 15.98
N THR A 158 18.54 -26.51 15.03
CA THR A 158 18.35 -26.59 13.56
C THR A 158 17.02 -26.02 13.07
N CYS A 159 15.95 -26.21 13.83
CA CYS A 159 14.60 -25.73 13.57
C CYS A 159 14.02 -25.11 14.85
N VAL A 160 13.20 -24.08 14.68
CA VAL A 160 12.45 -23.43 15.76
C VAL A 160 11.03 -23.15 15.28
N ASP A 161 10.03 -23.32 16.13
CA ASP A 161 8.65 -22.89 15.83
C ASP A 161 8.48 -21.43 16.25
N LEU A 162 8.26 -20.53 15.29
CA LEU A 162 8.11 -19.10 15.57
C LEU A 162 6.92 -18.79 16.50
N LYS A 163 5.91 -19.67 16.53
CA LYS A 163 4.78 -19.54 17.46
C LYS A 163 5.20 -19.71 18.92
N GLU A 164 6.17 -20.58 19.21
CA GLU A 164 6.70 -20.77 20.57
C GLU A 164 7.42 -19.51 21.09
N PHE A 165 7.85 -18.63 20.18
CA PHE A 165 8.45 -17.33 20.48
C PHE A 165 7.44 -16.19 20.57
N GLY A 166 6.13 -16.48 20.48
CA GLY A 166 5.07 -15.49 20.52
C GLY A 166 5.01 -14.60 19.28
N ILE A 167 5.61 -15.03 18.16
CA ILE A 167 5.57 -14.31 16.90
C ILE A 167 4.26 -14.64 16.18
N ASP A 168 3.54 -13.61 15.75
CA ASP A 168 2.30 -13.77 14.97
C ASP A 168 2.63 -14.31 13.56
N PRO A 169 1.85 -15.27 13.03
CA PRO A 169 1.99 -15.79 11.67
C PRO A 169 2.08 -14.72 10.57
N GLU A 170 1.43 -13.57 10.74
CA GLU A 170 1.52 -12.49 9.77
C GLU A 170 2.95 -11.93 9.61
N PHE A 171 3.82 -12.15 10.61
CA PHE A 171 5.19 -11.69 10.62
C PHE A 171 6.22 -12.72 10.16
N TYR A 172 5.84 -13.98 9.94
CA TYR A 172 6.81 -15.06 9.69
C TYR A 172 7.68 -14.83 8.46
N ALA A 173 7.11 -14.29 7.37
CA ALA A 173 7.87 -13.94 6.18
C ALA A 173 8.97 -12.90 6.47
N TYR A 174 8.67 -11.90 7.31
CA TYR A 174 9.63 -10.88 7.72
C TYR A 174 10.72 -11.44 8.64
N VAL A 175 10.35 -12.33 9.57
CA VAL A 175 11.34 -13.04 10.41
C VAL A 175 12.29 -13.84 9.54
N LYS A 176 11.76 -14.61 8.58
CA LYS A 176 12.58 -15.37 7.63
C LYS A 176 13.56 -14.44 6.91
N ASP A 177 13.09 -13.33 6.35
CA ASP A 177 13.94 -12.38 5.60
C ASP A 177 15.04 -11.76 6.50
N LEU A 178 14.70 -11.37 7.73
CA LEU A 178 15.66 -10.86 8.71
C LEU A 178 16.73 -11.89 9.10
N VAL A 179 16.31 -13.13 9.42
CA VAL A 179 17.21 -14.21 9.82
C VAL A 179 18.07 -14.69 8.65
N SER A 180 17.50 -14.71 7.43
CA SER A 180 18.18 -15.14 6.19
C SER A 180 19.42 -14.32 5.85
N LYS A 181 19.57 -13.14 6.45
CA LYS A 181 20.76 -12.27 6.31
C LYS A 181 21.99 -12.82 7.01
N SER A 182 21.77 -13.63 8.04
CA SER A 182 22.83 -14.17 8.89
C SER A 182 23.07 -15.65 8.64
N ILE A 183 22.01 -16.41 8.34
CA ILE A 183 22.05 -17.86 8.15
C ILE A 183 21.03 -18.28 7.09
N SER A 184 21.36 -19.28 6.26
CA SER A 184 20.42 -19.82 5.27
C SER A 184 19.29 -20.57 5.97
N VAL A 185 18.05 -20.07 5.83
CA VAL A 185 16.87 -20.65 6.45
C VAL A 185 15.69 -20.78 5.48
N GLU A 186 14.79 -21.70 5.80
CA GLU A 186 13.50 -21.92 5.14
C GLU A 186 12.37 -21.90 6.16
N LEU A 187 11.24 -21.34 5.74
CA LEU A 187 10.01 -21.25 6.53
C LEU A 187 9.02 -22.27 5.98
N PHE A 188 8.58 -23.18 6.83
CA PHE A 188 7.57 -24.18 6.51
C PHE A 188 6.15 -23.67 6.81
N GLU A 189 5.15 -24.27 6.16
CA GLU A 189 3.73 -23.87 6.28
C GLU A 189 3.20 -23.93 7.73
N ASN A 190 3.79 -24.78 8.56
CA ASN A 190 3.43 -24.92 9.97
C ASN A 190 4.03 -23.83 10.88
N GLY A 191 4.81 -22.87 10.35
CA GLY A 191 5.46 -21.82 11.13
C GLY A 191 6.86 -22.18 11.63
N SER A 192 7.37 -23.37 11.30
CA SER A 192 8.75 -23.75 11.63
C SER A 192 9.76 -23.05 10.73
N LEU A 193 10.75 -22.39 11.32
CA LEU A 193 11.90 -21.80 10.65
C LEU A 193 13.10 -22.71 10.86
N CYS A 194 13.74 -23.18 9.80
CA CYS A 194 14.84 -24.15 9.87
C CYS A 194 16.04 -23.73 9.03
N ILE A 195 17.25 -24.11 9.46
CA ILE A 195 18.48 -23.94 8.69
C ILE A 195 18.50 -24.91 7.50
N THR A 196 18.78 -24.42 6.29
CA THR A 196 18.78 -25.24 5.06
C THR A 196 20.16 -25.61 4.53
N SER A 197 21.23 -25.08 5.12
CA SER A 197 22.59 -25.54 4.82
C SER A 197 23.57 -25.17 5.93
N ARG A 198 24.24 -26.18 6.51
CA ARG A 198 25.59 -25.99 7.07
C ARG A 198 26.54 -25.92 5.88
N ALA A 199 27.11 -24.74 5.62
CA ALA A 199 28.35 -24.66 4.84
C ALA A 199 29.48 -25.34 5.62
#